data_AF-A0A1Q7ZCS5-F1
#
_entry.id   AF-A0A1Q7ZCS5-F1
#
_cell.length_a   1.000
_cell.length_b   1.000
_cell.length_c   1.000
_cell.angle_alpha   90.00
_cell.angle_beta   90.00
_cell.angle_gamma   90.00
#
_symmetry.space_group_name_H-M   'P 1'
#
loop_
_entity.id
_entity.type
_entity.pdbx_description
1 polymer ?
#
loop_
_entity_poly.entity_id
_entity_poly.type
_entity_poly.pdbx_seq_one_letter_code
_entity_poly.pdbx_strand_id
1 'polypeptide(L)'
;MAGAQVAGPLGAPFQPNFTPASPLLTRMYGLHAAVLPIVLVVLLSLHLWLVRHLGVSAAGDASTPFRTHLRPLGGFALLLVAVLAALAVAAPAPLLAPGVEGLEVTKPFWPFLWLYAAENLFGLPGMLLAPAVLFGFLAVVPVTDRPGTRVAAVTRWTGVLLFVLMIVAIIYAAFAPGQAHLNMKM
;
A
#
# COMPACT_ATOMS: atom_id res chain seq x y z
N MET A 1 -16.01 7.62 -11.61
CA MET A 1 -15.17 6.65 -10.88
C MET A 1 -15.66 5.23 -11.15
N ALA A 2 -15.12 4.57 -12.17
CA ALA A 2 -15.53 3.20 -12.51
C ALA A 2 -15.24 2.20 -11.37
N GLY A 3 -14.09 2.34 -10.68
CA GLY A 3 -13.71 1.44 -9.57
C GLY A 3 -14.67 1.46 -8.37
N ALA A 4 -15.30 2.61 -8.06
CA ALA A 4 -16.24 2.72 -6.93
C ALA A 4 -17.56 1.96 -7.18
N GLN A 5 -17.94 1.75 -8.44
CA GLN A 5 -19.12 0.95 -8.78
C GLN A 5 -18.83 -0.55 -8.58
N VAL A 6 -17.60 -0.98 -8.92
CA VAL A 6 -17.16 -2.36 -8.77
C VAL A 6 -16.95 -2.74 -7.30
N ALA A 7 -16.57 -1.78 -6.45
CA ALA A 7 -16.37 -1.99 -5.02
C ALA A 7 -17.66 -2.18 -4.19
N GLY A 8 -18.84 -2.06 -4.80
CA GLY A 8 -20.13 -2.28 -4.12
C GLY A 8 -20.38 -1.30 -2.95
N PRO A 9 -20.92 -1.75 -1.81
CA PRO A 9 -21.23 -0.88 -0.67
C PRO A 9 -20.03 -0.10 -0.12
N LEU A 10 -18.83 -0.69 -0.20
CA LEU A 10 -17.58 -0.03 0.23
C LEU A 10 -17.20 1.13 -0.70
N GLY A 11 -17.64 1.09 -1.96
CA GLY A 11 -17.46 2.16 -2.93
C GLY A 11 -18.49 3.29 -2.84
N ALA A 12 -19.60 3.08 -2.11
CA ALA A 12 -20.70 4.04 -2.05
C ALA A 12 -20.27 5.45 -1.56
N PRO A 13 -19.45 5.60 -0.51
CA PRO A 13 -19.00 6.93 -0.03
C PRO A 13 -18.18 7.72 -1.05
N PHE A 14 -17.66 7.07 -2.10
CA PHE A 14 -16.86 7.68 -3.17
C PHE A 14 -17.71 8.08 -4.38
N GLN A 15 -19.00 7.71 -4.42
CA GLN A 15 -19.85 8.06 -5.55
C GLN A 15 -20.31 9.52 -5.47
N PRO A 16 -20.37 10.25 -6.60
CA PRO A 16 -20.82 11.65 -6.63
C PRO A 16 -22.23 11.83 -6.03
N ASN A 17 -23.13 10.89 -6.32
CA ASN A 17 -24.54 10.88 -5.92
C ASN A 17 -24.82 10.22 -4.55
N PHE A 18 -23.80 9.90 -3.77
CA PHE A 18 -23.98 9.26 -2.45
C PHE A 18 -24.81 10.10 -1.47
N THR A 19 -24.58 11.42 -1.45
CA THR A 19 -25.33 12.36 -0.62
C THR A 19 -25.30 13.77 -1.23
N PRO A 20 -26.42 14.50 -1.24
CA PRO A 20 -26.44 15.90 -1.66
C PRO A 20 -25.83 16.85 -0.62
N ALA A 21 -25.68 16.40 0.64
CA ALA A 21 -25.29 17.27 1.75
C ALA A 21 -23.79 17.58 1.84
N SER A 22 -22.95 16.78 1.18
CA SER A 22 -21.49 16.98 1.23
C SER A 22 -20.82 16.63 -0.10
N PRO A 23 -20.02 17.54 -0.69
CA PRO A 23 -19.31 17.25 -1.93
C PRO A 23 -18.26 16.16 -1.70
N LEU A 24 -17.87 15.49 -2.79
CA LEU A 24 -16.88 14.40 -2.75
C LEU A 24 -15.58 14.82 -2.06
N LEU A 25 -15.08 16.03 -2.35
CA LEU A 25 -13.85 16.55 -1.77
C LEU A 25 -13.90 16.58 -0.24
N THR A 26 -14.99 17.08 0.34
CA THR A 26 -15.19 17.12 1.80
C THR A 26 -15.22 15.72 2.41
N ARG A 27 -15.84 14.75 1.72
CA ARG A 27 -15.86 13.36 2.17
C ARG A 27 -14.48 12.71 2.13
N MET A 28 -13.72 12.95 1.06
CA MET A 28 -12.33 12.44 0.94
C MET A 28 -11.42 13.06 2.00
N TYR A 29 -11.56 14.37 2.24
CA TYR A 29 -10.85 15.04 3.31
C TYR A 29 -11.17 14.44 4.69
N GLY A 30 -12.46 14.26 5.02
CA GLY A 30 -12.86 13.64 6.28
C GLY A 30 -12.34 12.20 6.43
N LEU A 31 -12.37 11.41 5.35
CA LEU A 31 -11.82 10.06 5.35
C LEU A 31 -10.30 10.07 5.60
N HIS A 32 -9.54 10.93 4.90
CA HIS A 32 -8.08 10.96 4.97
C HIS A 32 -7.54 11.62 6.23
N ALA A 33 -8.13 12.71 6.70
CA ALA A 33 -7.62 13.50 7.82
C ALA A 33 -8.12 13.02 9.18
N ALA A 34 -9.25 12.29 9.24
CA ALA A 34 -9.82 11.82 10.50
C ALA A 34 -9.98 10.29 10.55
N VAL A 35 -10.79 9.70 9.66
CA VAL A 35 -11.17 8.29 9.78
C VAL A 35 -9.98 7.35 9.60
N LEU A 36 -9.22 7.48 8.50
CA LEU A 36 -8.07 6.60 8.22
C LEU A 36 -6.97 6.70 9.28
N PRO A 37 -6.57 7.90 9.78
CA PRO A 37 -5.62 8.00 10.88
C PRO A 37 -6.10 7.32 12.16
N ILE A 38 -7.38 7.47 12.53
CA ILE A 38 -7.95 6.79 13.70
C ILE A 38 -7.89 5.27 13.52
N VAL A 39 -8.33 4.77 12.37
CA VAL A 39 -8.25 3.34 12.04
C VAL A 39 -6.82 2.83 12.09
N LEU A 40 -5.86 3.58 11.56
CA LEU A 40 -4.44 3.25 11.61
C LEU A 40 -3.94 3.14 13.06
N VAL A 41 -4.29 4.10 13.92
CA VAL A 41 -3.91 4.08 15.35
C VAL A 41 -4.49 2.87 16.07
N VAL A 42 -5.76 2.52 15.80
CA VAL A 42 -6.41 1.34 16.38
C VAL A 42 -5.72 0.06 15.93
N LEU A 43 -5.49 -0.10 14.62
CA LEU A 43 -4.83 -1.28 14.06
C LEU A 43 -3.37 -1.40 14.53
N LEU A 44 -2.64 -0.29 14.61
CA LEU A 44 -1.27 -0.28 15.12
C LEU A 44 -1.23 -0.64 16.61
N SER A 45 -2.16 -0.13 17.41
CA SER A 45 -2.28 -0.47 18.82
C SER A 45 -2.58 -1.96 19.00
N LEU A 46 -3.52 -2.51 18.23
CA LEU A 46 -3.82 -3.93 18.22
C LEU A 46 -2.60 -4.76 17.79
N HIS A 47 -1.89 -4.34 16.75
CA HIS A 47 -0.68 -5.01 16.27
C HIS A 47 0.41 -5.05 17.34
N LEU A 48 0.72 -3.92 17.97
CA LEU A 48 1.71 -3.84 19.04
C LEU A 48 1.29 -4.63 20.29
N TRP A 49 -0.01 -4.66 20.60
CA TRP A 49 -0.57 -5.49 21.65
C TRP A 49 -0.36 -6.98 21.33
N LEU A 50 -0.67 -7.42 20.11
CA LEU A 50 -0.42 -8.80 19.67
C LEU A 50 1.06 -9.17 19.72
N VAL A 51 1.96 -8.31 19.24
CA VAL A 51 3.41 -8.53 19.31
C VAL A 51 3.89 -8.64 20.76
N ARG A 52 3.36 -7.82 21.67
CA ARG A 52 3.67 -7.90 23.09
C ARG A 52 3.17 -9.21 23.72
N HIS A 53 1.99 -9.69 23.34
CA HIS A 53 1.39 -10.90 23.91
C HIS A 53 1.95 -12.20 23.33
N LEU A 54 2.23 -12.23 22.03
CA LEU A 54 2.74 -13.40 21.31
C LEU A 54 4.28 -13.47 21.30
N GLY A 55 4.95 -12.37 21.65
CA GLY A 55 6.39 -12.24 21.57
C GLY A 55 6.89 -11.85 20.18
N VAL A 56 8.12 -11.35 20.12
CA VAL A 56 8.82 -11.03 18.86
C VAL A 56 9.53 -12.30 18.38
N SER A 57 9.37 -12.64 17.10
CA SER A 57 10.16 -13.69 16.47
C SER A 57 11.64 -13.28 16.43
N ALA A 58 12.47 -13.89 17.28
CA ALA A 58 13.91 -13.65 17.35
C ALA A 58 14.71 -14.88 16.92
N ALA A 59 15.88 -14.67 16.33
CA ALA A 59 16.77 -15.74 15.88
C ALA A 59 17.63 -16.35 17.03
N GLY A 60 17.15 -16.30 18.27
CA GLY A 60 17.83 -16.81 19.46
C GLY A 60 17.12 -16.44 20.77
N ASP A 61 17.62 -16.97 21.89
CA ASP A 61 16.94 -16.90 23.20
C ASP A 61 17.39 -15.73 24.09
N ALA A 62 18.36 -14.93 23.64
CA ALA A 62 18.89 -13.82 24.43
C ALA A 62 17.83 -12.71 24.59
N SER A 63 17.48 -12.42 25.85
CA SER A 63 16.52 -11.36 26.19
C SER A 63 17.21 -10.23 26.94
N THR A 64 16.99 -8.99 26.50
CA THR A 64 17.43 -7.79 27.23
C THR A 64 16.26 -6.81 27.37
N PRO A 65 16.26 -5.95 28.41
CA PRO A 65 15.18 -4.99 28.59
C PRO A 65 15.08 -4.02 27.41
N PHE A 66 13.87 -3.80 26.85
CA PHE A 66 13.65 -2.92 25.68
C PHE A 66 14.29 -1.52 25.81
N ARG A 67 14.45 -1.00 27.03
CA ARG A 67 15.09 0.28 27.30
C ARG A 67 16.53 0.38 26.79
N THR A 68 17.26 -0.74 26.70
CA THR A 68 18.61 -0.79 26.11
C THR A 68 18.62 -0.35 24.64
N HIS A 69 17.51 -0.55 23.93
CA HIS A 69 17.35 -0.22 22.52
C HIS A 69 16.84 1.20 22.27
N LEU A 70 16.37 1.93 23.29
CA LEU A 70 15.79 3.28 23.10
C LEU A 70 16.82 4.28 22.55
N ARG A 71 18.06 4.23 23.06
CA ARG A 71 19.15 5.12 22.61
C ARG A 71 19.54 4.86 21.15
N PRO A 72 19.89 3.62 20.73
CA PRO A 72 20.23 3.37 19.33
C PRO A 72 19.03 3.61 18.40
N LEU A 73 17.81 3.22 18.81
CA LEU A 73 16.60 3.49 18.03
C LEU A 73 16.36 4.98 17.82
N GLY A 74 16.49 5.79 18.88
CA GLY A 74 16.39 7.25 18.79
C GLY A 74 17.48 7.85 17.89
N GLY A 75 18.72 7.36 17.99
CA GLY A 75 19.81 7.77 17.11
C GLY A 75 19.54 7.47 15.64
N PHE A 76 19.06 6.27 15.31
CA PHE A 76 18.67 5.89 13.95
C PHE A 76 17.46 6.70 13.46
N ALA A 77 16.48 6.96 14.32
CA ALA A 77 15.32 7.76 13.96
C ALA A 77 15.73 9.21 13.61
N LEU A 78 16.58 9.83 14.43
CA LEU A 78 17.10 11.18 14.16
C LEU A 78 17.94 11.22 12.90
N LEU A 79 18.80 10.21 12.68
CA LEU A 79 19.58 10.10 11.44
C LEU A 79 18.68 9.97 10.21
N LEU A 80 17.65 9.11 10.27
CA LEU A 80 16.69 8.94 9.20
C LEU A 80 15.97 10.25 8.89
N VAL A 81 15.46 10.94 9.92
CA VAL A 81 14.80 12.24 9.75
C VAL A 81 15.75 13.27 9.14
N ALA A 82 17.01 13.33 9.60
CA ALA A 82 18.00 14.25 9.06
C ALA A 82 18.31 13.96 7.58
N VAL A 83 18.49 12.70 7.21
CA VAL A 83 18.72 12.29 5.81
C VAL A 83 17.51 12.61 4.94
N LEU A 84 16.30 12.28 5.39
CA LEU A 84 15.07 12.57 4.64
C LEU A 84 14.84 14.08 4.48
N ALA A 85 15.10 14.87 5.52
CA ALA A 85 15.03 16.32 5.46
C ALA A 85 16.06 16.91 4.49
N ALA A 86 17.31 16.42 4.52
CA ALA A 86 18.35 16.84 3.59
C ALA A 86 17.98 16.50 2.14
N LEU A 87 17.44 15.30 1.89
CA LEU A 87 16.94 14.90 0.57
C LEU A 87 15.76 15.75 0.12
N ALA A 88 14.82 16.06 1.02
CA ALA A 88 13.67 16.91 0.69
C ALA A 88 14.08 18.34 0.32
N VAL A 89 15.14 18.88 0.93
CA VAL A 89 15.70 20.19 0.58
C VAL A 89 16.53 20.14 -0.70
N ALA A 90 17.36 19.10 -0.87
CA ALA A 90 18.26 18.97 -2.02
C ALA A 90 17.54 18.56 -3.32
N ALA A 91 16.47 17.77 -3.21
CA ALA A 91 15.71 17.23 -4.33
C ALA A 91 14.20 17.26 -3.98
N PRO A 92 13.57 18.45 -3.91
CA PRO A 92 12.16 18.57 -3.61
C PRO A 92 11.32 17.89 -4.68
N ALA A 93 10.31 17.12 -4.25
CA ALA A 93 9.35 16.53 -5.17
C ALA A 93 8.56 17.63 -5.89
N PRO A 94 8.43 17.60 -7.22
CA PRO A 94 7.66 18.59 -7.95
C PRO A 94 6.18 18.50 -7.57
N LEU A 95 5.55 19.66 -7.36
CA LEU A 95 4.09 19.73 -7.31
C LEU A 95 3.57 19.43 -8.72
N LEU A 96 2.87 18.30 -8.87
CA LEU A 96 2.21 17.97 -10.13
C LEU A 96 1.06 18.95 -10.40
N ALA A 97 0.66 19.04 -11.66
CA ALA A 97 -0.51 19.84 -12.05
C ALA A 97 -1.74 19.43 -11.22
N PRO A 98 -2.62 20.38 -10.86
CA PRO A 98 -3.85 20.05 -10.17
C PRO A 98 -4.64 19.03 -10.98
N GLY A 99 -5.24 18.06 -10.29
CA GLY A 99 -6.10 17.06 -10.94
C GLY A 99 -7.28 17.77 -11.61
N VAL A 100 -7.40 17.61 -12.93
CA VAL A 100 -8.56 18.06 -13.70
C VAL A 100 -9.48 16.85 -13.90
N GLU A 101 -10.75 17.01 -13.54
CA GLU A 101 -11.73 15.94 -13.71
C GLU A 101 -11.81 15.51 -15.19
N GLY A 102 -11.80 14.20 -15.44
CA GLY A 102 -11.85 13.66 -16.79
C GLY A 102 -10.51 13.61 -17.53
N LEU A 103 -9.40 14.01 -16.89
CA LEU A 103 -8.06 13.98 -17.46
C LEU A 103 -7.07 13.20 -16.58
N GLU A 104 -6.70 12.00 -17.03
CA GLU A 104 -5.65 11.17 -16.43
C GLU A 104 -4.31 11.43 -17.13
N VAL A 105 -3.65 12.53 -16.77
CA VAL A 105 -2.35 12.91 -17.37
C VAL A 105 -1.15 12.40 -16.55
N THR A 106 -1.38 12.04 -15.27
CA THR A 106 -0.30 11.74 -14.31
C THR A 106 -0.28 10.29 -13.89
N LYS A 107 0.91 9.68 -13.89
CA LYS A 107 1.15 8.38 -13.24
C LYS A 107 0.99 8.52 -11.72
N PRO A 108 0.53 7.47 -11.02
CA PRO A 108 0.42 7.51 -9.57
C PRO A 108 1.80 7.49 -8.91
N PHE A 109 1.83 7.81 -7.62
CA PHE A 109 3.04 7.77 -6.80
C PHE A 109 3.70 6.38 -6.85
N TRP A 110 5.04 6.33 -6.80
CA TRP A 110 5.84 5.14 -7.13
C TRP A 110 5.40 3.82 -6.46
N PRO A 111 4.90 3.77 -5.20
CA PRO A 111 4.44 2.53 -4.58
C PRO A 111 3.21 1.92 -5.26
N PHE A 112 2.49 2.70 -6.05
CA PHE A 112 1.29 2.28 -6.78
C PHE A 112 1.57 1.99 -8.26
N LEU A 113 2.82 2.07 -8.73
CA LEU A 113 3.16 1.82 -10.14
C LEU A 113 2.92 0.37 -10.57
N TRP A 114 3.07 -0.62 -9.68
CA TRP A 114 2.72 -2.01 -10.00
C TRP A 114 1.22 -2.19 -10.24
N LEU A 115 0.39 -1.41 -9.54
CA LEU A 115 -1.06 -1.41 -9.70
C LEU A 115 -1.45 -0.78 -11.04
N TYR A 116 -0.83 0.35 -11.35
CA TYR A 116 -0.96 1.01 -12.65
C TYR A 116 -0.48 0.13 -13.81
N ALA A 117 0.61 -0.63 -13.62
CA ALA A 117 1.04 -1.62 -14.60
C ALA A 117 -0.04 -2.69 -14.83
N ALA A 118 -0.65 -3.20 -13.76
CA ALA A 118 -1.74 -4.18 -13.87
C ALA A 118 -2.96 -3.60 -14.59
N GLU A 119 -3.28 -2.34 -14.35
CA GLU A 119 -4.34 -1.61 -15.07
C GLU A 119 -4.02 -1.45 -16.56
N ASN A 120 -2.80 -1.02 -16.91
CA ASN A 120 -2.38 -0.90 -18.31
C ASN A 120 -2.46 -2.23 -19.08
N LEU A 121 -2.15 -3.34 -18.41
CA LEU A 121 -2.08 -4.66 -19.04
C LEU A 121 -3.45 -5.37 -19.12
N PHE A 122 -4.29 -5.20 -18.11
CA PHE A 122 -5.51 -6.00 -17.93
C PHE A 122 -6.77 -5.15 -17.69
N GLY A 123 -6.68 -3.83 -17.81
CA GLY A 123 -7.76 -2.87 -17.54
C GLY A 123 -8.13 -2.79 -16.05
N LEU A 124 -9.32 -2.20 -15.80
CA LEU A 124 -9.88 -2.06 -14.45
C LEU A 124 -9.90 -3.37 -13.62
N PRO A 125 -10.21 -4.55 -14.18
CA PRO A 125 -10.13 -5.80 -13.42
C PRO A 125 -8.71 -6.09 -12.92
N GLY A 126 -7.67 -5.77 -13.71
CA GLY A 126 -6.27 -5.91 -13.31
C GLY A 126 -5.92 -5.14 -12.05
N MET A 127 -6.43 -3.91 -11.93
CA MET A 127 -6.29 -3.07 -10.75
C MET A 127 -6.93 -3.70 -9.50
N LEU A 128 -8.00 -4.48 -9.62
CA LEU A 128 -8.62 -5.14 -8.47
C LEU A 128 -7.96 -6.49 -8.16
N LEU A 129 -7.65 -7.27 -9.18
CA LEU A 129 -7.12 -8.62 -9.04
C LEU A 129 -5.68 -8.65 -8.54
N ALA A 130 -4.82 -7.73 -8.99
CA ALA A 130 -3.42 -7.69 -8.57
C ALA A 130 -3.26 -7.55 -7.04
N PRO A 131 -3.90 -6.59 -6.35
CA PRO A 131 -3.86 -6.51 -4.89
C PRO A 131 -4.58 -7.69 -4.24
N ALA A 132 -5.71 -8.16 -4.79
CA ALA A 132 -6.43 -9.31 -4.22
C ALA A 132 -5.55 -10.58 -4.20
N VAL A 133 -4.78 -10.84 -5.26
CA VAL A 133 -3.84 -11.95 -5.35
C VAL A 133 -2.71 -11.78 -4.35
N LEU A 134 -2.07 -10.61 -4.30
CA LEU A 134 -0.94 -10.37 -3.40
C LEU A 134 -1.35 -10.45 -1.92
N PHE A 135 -2.39 -9.73 -1.52
CA PHE A 135 -2.86 -9.71 -0.13
C PHE A 135 -3.53 -11.03 0.26
N GLY A 136 -4.25 -11.67 -0.66
CA GLY A 136 -4.81 -13.01 -0.45
C GLY A 136 -3.71 -14.05 -0.23
N PHE A 137 -2.62 -14.00 -1.02
CA PHE A 137 -1.44 -14.82 -0.79
C PHE A 137 -0.83 -14.56 0.60
N LEU A 138 -0.55 -13.29 0.94
CA LEU A 138 0.03 -12.92 2.24
C LEU A 138 -0.82 -13.37 3.43
N ALA A 139 -2.15 -13.32 3.31
CA ALA A 139 -3.06 -13.78 4.35
C ALA A 139 -2.98 -15.30 4.59
N VAL A 140 -2.62 -16.08 3.57
CA VAL A 140 -2.54 -17.55 3.63
C VAL A 140 -1.14 -18.03 4.07
N VAL A 141 -0.09 -17.20 3.91
CA VAL A 141 1.30 -17.53 4.28
C VAL A 141 1.45 -18.18 5.67
N PRO A 142 0.83 -17.69 6.76
CA PRO A 142 0.98 -18.29 8.09
C PRO A 142 0.52 -19.74 8.17
N VAL A 143 -0.39 -20.16 7.29
CA VAL A 143 -0.94 -21.53 7.25
C VAL A 143 -0.11 -22.42 6.34
N THR A 144 0.43 -21.89 5.23
CA THR A 144 1.11 -22.68 4.20
C THR A 144 2.63 -22.76 4.36
N ASP A 145 3.29 -21.77 4.98
CA ASP A 145 4.74 -21.80 5.26
C ASP A 145 5.08 -22.56 6.55
N ARG A 146 4.61 -23.82 6.65
CA ARG A 146 4.92 -24.70 7.79
C ARG A 146 6.20 -25.52 7.54
N PRO A 147 7.18 -25.54 8.46
CA PRO A 147 8.43 -26.26 8.29
C PRO A 147 8.25 -27.73 7.91
N GLY A 148 9.14 -28.25 7.06
CA GLY A 148 9.17 -29.67 6.67
C GLY A 148 8.17 -30.09 5.60
N THR A 149 7.39 -29.16 5.02
CA THR A 149 6.42 -29.46 3.97
C THR A 149 6.89 -29.00 2.58
N ARG A 150 6.52 -29.74 1.52
CA ARG A 150 6.72 -29.29 0.13
C ARG A 150 5.96 -28.00 -0.15
N VAL A 151 4.81 -27.83 0.51
CA VAL A 151 3.95 -26.63 0.41
C VAL A 151 4.70 -25.38 0.88
N ALA A 152 5.47 -25.44 1.97
CA ALA A 152 6.26 -24.31 2.45
C ALA A 152 7.32 -23.85 1.43
N ALA A 153 8.00 -24.79 0.76
CA ALA A 153 8.93 -24.44 -0.31
C ALA A 153 8.21 -23.73 -1.47
N VAL A 154 7.03 -24.23 -1.87
CA VAL A 154 6.20 -23.57 -2.90
C VAL A 154 5.78 -22.17 -2.45
N THR A 155 5.26 -22.01 -1.23
CA THR A 155 4.88 -20.70 -0.69
C THR A 155 6.03 -19.71 -0.74
N ARG A 156 7.25 -20.10 -0.34
CA ARG A 156 8.44 -19.23 -0.38
C ARG A 156 8.78 -18.81 -1.80
N TRP A 157 8.86 -19.75 -2.74
CA TRP A 157 9.16 -19.44 -4.14
C TRP A 157 8.06 -18.61 -4.81
N THR A 158 6.79 -18.87 -4.50
CA THR A 158 5.68 -18.03 -4.94
C THR A 158 5.80 -16.61 -4.38
N GLY A 159 6.18 -16.44 -3.11
CA GLY A 159 6.41 -15.13 -2.51
C GLY A 159 7.54 -14.36 -3.19
N VAL A 160 8.67 -15.02 -3.47
CA VAL A 160 9.79 -14.44 -4.24
C VAL A 160 9.33 -14.05 -5.64
N LEU A 161 8.60 -14.94 -6.33
CA LEU A 161 8.07 -14.66 -7.67
C LEU A 161 7.14 -13.43 -7.66
N LEU A 162 6.17 -13.37 -6.74
CA LEU A 162 5.25 -12.24 -6.63
C LEU A 162 5.99 -10.93 -6.31
N PHE A 163 7.00 -10.97 -5.45
CA PHE A 163 7.83 -9.81 -5.15
C PHE A 163 8.61 -9.33 -6.39
N VAL A 164 9.27 -10.25 -7.11
CA VAL A 164 9.99 -9.93 -8.35
C VAL A 164 9.04 -9.37 -9.40
N LEU A 165 7.86 -9.98 -9.60
CA LEU A 165 6.84 -9.46 -10.51
C LEU A 165 6.38 -8.05 -10.12
N MET A 166 6.19 -7.78 -8.83
CA MET A 166 5.84 -6.44 -8.35
C MET A 166 6.94 -5.42 -8.69
N ILE A 167 8.21 -5.74 -8.45
CA ILE A 167 9.34 -4.85 -8.78
C ILE A 167 9.45 -4.64 -10.30
N VAL A 168 9.33 -5.70 -11.11
CA VAL A 168 9.32 -5.60 -12.57
C VAL A 168 8.16 -4.73 -13.05
N ALA A 169 6.98 -4.86 -12.45
CA ALA A 169 5.82 -4.03 -12.76
C ALA A 169 6.04 -2.56 -12.41
N ILE A 170 6.66 -2.25 -11.26
CA ILE A 170 7.04 -0.87 -10.88
C ILE A 170 8.00 -0.29 -11.94
N ILE A 171 9.04 -1.03 -12.30
CA ILE A 171 10.03 -0.59 -13.30
C ILE A 171 9.35 -0.38 -14.66
N TYR A 172 8.55 -1.35 -15.12
CA TYR A 172 7.81 -1.25 -16.36
C TYR A 172 6.93 0.01 -16.39
N ALA A 173 6.10 0.22 -15.36
CA ALA A 173 5.21 1.38 -15.29
C ALA A 173 5.96 2.71 -15.14
N ALA A 174 7.15 2.72 -14.53
CA ALA A 174 8.00 3.91 -14.47
C ALA A 174 8.38 4.40 -15.88
N PHE A 175 8.66 3.48 -16.82
CA PHE A 175 9.09 3.80 -18.18
C PHE A 175 7.99 3.75 -19.25
N ALA A 176 6.89 3.02 -19.02
CA ALA A 176 5.77 2.93 -19.96
C ALA A 176 5.10 4.30 -20.18
N PRO A 177 4.55 4.60 -21.38
CA PRO A 177 3.81 5.84 -21.59
C PRO A 177 2.58 5.92 -20.67
N GLY A 178 2.20 7.14 -20.30
CA GLY A 178 0.93 7.39 -19.61
C GLY A 178 -0.25 6.96 -20.51
N GLN A 179 -1.19 6.18 -19.98
CA GLN A 179 -2.42 5.79 -20.64
C GLN A 179 -3.60 6.37 -19.88
N ALA A 180 -4.57 6.92 -20.62
CA ALA A 180 -5.84 7.33 -20.05
C ALA A 180 -6.77 6.10 -20.00
N HIS A 181 -7.24 5.75 -18.80
CA HIS A 181 -8.14 4.63 -18.57
C HIS A 181 -9.61 5.08 -18.49
N LEU A 182 -9.85 6.39 -18.54
CA LEU A 182 -11.16 6.99 -18.69
C LEU A 182 -11.74 6.62 -20.07
N ASN A 183 -12.88 5.93 -20.08
CA ASN A 183 -13.65 5.47 -21.25
C ASN A 183 -13.22 4.14 -21.90
N MET A 184 -12.39 3.32 -21.23
CA MET A 184 -12.26 1.92 -21.67
C MET A 184 -13.62 1.24 -21.53
N LYS A 185 -14.19 0.77 -22.65
CA LYS A 185 -15.39 -0.07 -22.63
C LYS A 185 -15.04 -1.32 -21.82
N MET A 186 -15.88 -1.63 -20.82
CA MET A 186 -15.84 -2.91 -20.11
C MET A 186 -16.06 -4.07 -21.07
#